data_AF-A0A4U9IKS0-F1
#
_entry.id   AF-A0A4U9IKS0-F1
#
_cell.length_a   1.000
_cell.length_b   1.000
_cell.length_c   1.000
_cell.angle_alpha   90.00
_cell.angle_beta   90.00
_cell.angle_gamma   90.00
#
_symmetry.space_group_name_H-M   'P 1'
#
loop_
_entity.id
_entity.type
_entity.pdbx_description
1 polymer ?
#
loop_
_entity_poly.entity_id
_entity_poly.type
_entity_poly.pdbx_seq_one_letter_code
_entity_poly.pdbx_strand_id
1 'polypeptide(L)'
;MTYFDIRIPGLKMTVVAADGQYVNPVTVDEFRIAVAETYDVIVEPQGEAYTIFAQSMDRTGYARGTLATREGLSAAVPPSIPVLC
;
A
#
# COMPACT_ATOMS: atom_id res chain seq x y z
N MET A 1 14.69 -3.38 13.03
CA MET A 1 14.07 -2.30 12.23
C MET A 1 13.36 -2.98 11.07
N THR A 2 12.07 -2.77 10.89
CA THR A 2 11.24 -3.53 9.94
C THR A 2 10.78 -2.62 8.82
N TYR A 3 10.80 -3.12 7.59
CA TYR A 3 10.19 -2.47 6.43
C TYR A 3 8.81 -3.07 6.15
N PHE A 4 7.98 -2.32 5.46
CA PHE A 4 6.67 -2.76 5.00
C PHE A 4 6.57 -2.71 3.49
N ASP A 5 6.02 -3.76 2.91
CA ASP A 5 5.61 -3.78 1.51
C ASP A 5 4.15 -3.33 1.43
N ILE A 6 3.93 -2.21 0.75
CA ILE A 6 2.64 -1.55 0.59
C ILE A 6 2.06 -1.91 -0.78
N ARG A 7 0.83 -2.42 -0.79
CA ARG A 7 0.07 -2.69 -2.02
C ARG A 7 -1.42 -2.43 -1.84
N ILE A 8 -2.10 -2.12 -2.94
CA ILE A 8 -3.56 -2.01 -3.00
C ILE A 8 -4.04 -2.88 -4.17
N PRO A 9 -4.44 -4.14 -3.93
CA PRO A 9 -4.80 -5.03 -5.04
C PRO A 9 -5.94 -4.48 -5.89
N GLY A 10 -5.73 -4.48 -7.20
CA GLY A 10 -6.66 -3.89 -8.16
C GLY A 10 -6.51 -2.39 -8.39
N LEU A 11 -5.56 -1.71 -7.72
CA LEU A 11 -5.24 -0.30 -7.97
C LEU A 11 -3.76 -0.07 -8.22
N LYS A 12 -3.47 0.72 -9.26
CA LYS A 12 -2.16 1.30 -9.47
C LYS A 12 -1.95 2.46 -8.51
N MET A 13 -0.72 2.61 -8.04
CA MET A 13 -0.30 3.67 -7.13
C MET A 13 0.73 4.55 -7.83
N THR A 14 0.53 5.85 -7.86
CA THR A 14 1.50 6.81 -8.41
C THR A 14 2.13 7.62 -7.29
N VAL A 15 3.40 7.36 -7.00
CA VAL A 15 4.17 8.10 -6.00
C VAL A 15 4.54 9.46 -6.58
N VAL A 16 4.25 10.53 -5.83
CA VAL A 16 4.50 11.92 -6.24
C VAL A 16 5.38 12.69 -5.26
N ALA A 17 5.50 12.23 -4.02
CA ALA A 17 6.47 12.76 -3.06
C ALA A 17 7.06 11.64 -2.19
N ALA A 18 8.30 11.84 -1.73
CA ALA A 18 9.00 11.01 -0.77
C ALA A 18 9.71 11.92 0.24
N ASP A 19 9.52 11.66 1.54
CA ASP A 19 10.08 12.41 2.66
C ASP A 19 9.89 13.93 2.55
N GLY A 20 8.68 14.33 2.14
CA GLY A 20 8.29 15.73 1.98
C GLY A 20 8.88 16.44 0.76
N GLN A 21 9.55 15.71 -0.14
CA GLN A 21 10.07 16.25 -1.41
C GLN A 21 9.27 15.72 -2.59
N TYR A 22 8.85 16.62 -3.48
CA TYR A 22 8.25 16.21 -4.74
C TYR A 22 9.27 15.48 -5.61
N VAL A 23 8.82 14.37 -6.20
CA VAL A 23 9.63 13.55 -7.11
C VAL A 23 8.99 13.54 -8.50
N ASN A 24 9.74 13.06 -9.50
CA ASN A 24 9.11 12.74 -10.78
C ASN A 24 8.10 11.59 -10.56
N PRO A 25 6.84 11.72 -11.00
CA PRO A 25 5.82 10.70 -10.73
C PRO A 25 6.23 9.31 -11.22
N VAL A 26 6.06 8.30 -10.35
CA VAL A 26 6.34 6.89 -10.67
C VAL A 26 5.14 6.03 -10.31
N THR A 27 4.59 5.32 -11.30
CA THR A 27 3.48 4.39 -11.10
C THR A 27 4.00 2.97 -10.81
N VAL A 28 3.52 2.38 -9.71
CA VAL A 28 3.92 1.07 -9.19
C VAL A 28 2.70 0.26 -8.74
N ASP A 29 2.87 -1.06 -8.66
CA ASP A 29 1.90 -1.98 -8.03
C ASP A 29 2.18 -2.16 -6.53
N GLU A 30 3.44 -2.07 -6.14
CA GLU A 30 3.94 -2.28 -4.79
C GLU A 30 5.16 -1.39 -4.58
N PHE A 31 5.31 -0.87 -3.36
CA PHE A 31 6.54 -0.22 -2.95
C PHE A 31 6.87 -0.58 -1.50
N ARG A 32 8.13 -0.38 -1.13
CA ARG A 32 8.65 -0.67 0.20
C ARG A 32 8.90 0.62 0.96
N ILE A 33 8.55 0.62 2.24
CA ILE A 33 8.73 1.75 3.15
C ILE A 33 9.46 1.32 4.44
N ALA A 34 10.38 2.14 4.90
CA ALA A 34 11.11 1.99 6.16
C ALA A 34 10.44 2.76 7.31
N VAL A 35 10.97 2.57 8.52
CA VAL A 35 10.53 3.35 9.68
C VAL A 35 10.89 4.83 9.48
N ALA A 36 9.91 5.70 9.69
CA ALA A 36 10.01 7.18 9.59
C ALA A 36 10.04 7.77 8.18
N GLU A 37 9.96 6.94 7.13
CA GLU A 37 9.73 7.44 5.77
C GLU A 37 8.28 7.89 5.59
N THR A 38 8.05 8.86 4.70
CA THR A 38 6.71 9.26 4.27
C THR A 38 6.60 9.33 2.75
N TYR A 39 5.46 8.94 2.20
CA TYR A 39 5.19 8.96 0.77
C TYR A 39 3.81 9.54 0.50
N ASP A 40 3.73 10.41 -0.51
CA ASP A 40 2.45 10.87 -1.05
C ASP A 40 2.16 10.08 -2.32
N VAL A 41 0.99 9.43 -2.34
CA VAL A 41 0.60 8.47 -3.36
C VAL A 41 -0.79 8.81 -3.90
N ILE A 42 -0.88 9.00 -5.21
CA ILE A 42 -2.14 9.17 -5.92
C ILE A 42 -2.67 7.81 -6.36
N VAL A 43 -3.96 7.58 -6.16
CA VAL A 43 -4.70 6.41 -6.64
C VAL A 43 -6.00 6.87 -7.30
N GLU A 44 -6.51 6.08 -8.25
CA GLU A 44 -7.76 6.37 -8.95
C GLU A 44 -8.75 5.19 -8.82
N PRO A 45 -9.50 5.11 -7.70
CA PRO A 45 -10.41 4.00 -7.44
C PRO A 45 -11.63 4.02 -8.36
N GLN A 46 -11.94 2.88 -8.99
CA GLN A 46 -13.15 2.68 -9.82
C GLN A 46 -14.20 1.78 -9.16
N GLY A 47 -13.91 1.28 -7.95
CA GLY A 47 -14.74 0.32 -7.22
C GLY A 47 -15.17 0.88 -5.86
N GLU A 48 -16.06 0.17 -5.17
CA GLU A 48 -16.65 0.67 -3.92
C GLU A 48 -15.73 0.55 -2.69
N ALA A 49 -14.81 -0.43 -2.71
CA ALA A 49 -13.86 -0.67 -1.63
C ALA A 49 -12.58 -1.35 -2.11
N TYR A 50 -11.45 -0.96 -1.51
CA TYR A 50 -10.13 -1.54 -1.72
C TYR A 50 -9.40 -1.70 -0.38
N THR A 51 -8.59 -2.75 -0.25
CA THR A 51 -7.74 -2.95 0.93
C THR A 51 -6.37 -2.34 0.69
N ILE A 52 -5.99 -1.38 1.52
CA ILE A 52 -4.62 -0.91 1.64
C ILE A 52 -3.90 -1.90 2.54
N PHE A 53 -2.91 -2.61 2.01
CA PHE A 53 -2.24 -3.68 2.72
C PHE A 53 -0.76 -3.35 2.93
N ALA A 54 -0.31 -3.41 4.18
CA ALA A 54 1.06 -3.14 4.59
C ALA A 54 1.64 -4.37 5.28
N GLN A 55 2.39 -5.18 4.55
CA GLN A 55 2.94 -6.44 5.06
C GLN A 55 4.35 -6.24 5.56
N SER A 56 4.70 -6.77 6.74
CA SER A 56 6.07 -6.73 7.22
C SER A 56 7.00 -7.54 6.28
N MET A 57 8.25 -7.10 6.11
CA MET A 57 9.21 -7.78 5.23
C MET A 57 9.49 -9.23 5.66
N ASP A 58 9.55 -9.48 6.96
CA ASP A 58 9.72 -10.82 7.55
C ASP A 58 8.45 -11.69 7.45
N ARG A 59 7.37 -11.15 6.88
CA ARG A 59 6.09 -11.82 6.64
C ARG A 59 5.39 -12.33 7.91
N THR A 60 5.79 -11.86 9.09
CA THR A 60 5.22 -12.27 10.38
C THR A 60 3.95 -11.51 10.75
N GLY A 61 3.67 -10.38 10.10
CA GLY A 61 2.47 -9.58 10.35
C GLY A 61 2.12 -8.60 9.24
N TYR A 62 1.02 -7.89 9.43
CA TYR A 62 0.56 -6.83 8.54
C TYR A 62 -0.32 -5.82 9.26
N ALA A 63 -0.38 -4.61 8.71
CA ALA A 63 -1.46 -3.66 8.96
C ALA A 63 -2.38 -3.60 7.71
N ARG A 64 -3.65 -3.27 7.92
CA ARG A 64 -4.58 -3.02 6.81
C ARG A 64 -5.46 -1.82 7.06
N GLY A 65 -5.75 -1.09 5.99
CA GLY A 65 -6.79 -0.06 5.92
C GLY A 65 -7.80 -0.41 4.83
N THR A 66 -8.95 0.25 4.85
CA THR A 66 -9.94 0.16 3.77
C THR A 66 -10.14 1.53 3.18
N LEU A 67 -9.91 1.65 1.87
CA LEU A 67 -10.34 2.79 1.07
C LEU A 67 -11.71 2.47 0.50
N ALA A 68 -12.76 3.14 0.98
CA ALA A 68 -14.14 2.87 0.58
C ALA A 68 -14.95 4.15 0.38
N THR A 69 -15.97 4.06 -0.47
CA THR A 69 -16.88 5.19 -0.80
C THR A 69 -17.88 5.51 0.31
N ARG A 70 -18.08 4.59 1.26
CA ARG A 70 -18.95 4.76 2.43
C ARG A 70 -18.51 3.85 3.57
N GLU A 71 -18.92 4.20 4.78
CA GLU A 71 -18.65 3.39 5.98
C GLU A 71 -19.29 1.99 5.89
N GLY A 72 -18.63 1.03 6.55
CA GLY A 72 -19.08 -0.37 6.63
C GLY A 72 -18.72 -1.25 5.43
N LEU A 73 -18.24 -0.68 4.32
CA LEU A 73 -17.70 -1.46 3.22
C LEU A 73 -16.29 -1.98 3.53
N SER A 74 -15.96 -3.15 2.98
CA SER A 74 -14.62 -3.71 3.04
C SER A 74 -14.32 -4.55 1.81
N ALA A 75 -13.05 -4.61 1.43
CA ALA A 75 -12.55 -5.54 0.42
C ALA A 75 -11.84 -6.73 1.08
N ALA A 76 -11.63 -7.79 0.30
CA ALA A 76 -10.94 -8.97 0.75
C ALA A 76 -9.51 -8.64 1.21
N VAL A 77 -9.10 -9.22 2.35
CA VAL A 77 -7.70 -9.14 2.79
C VAL A 77 -6.84 -9.98 1.84
N PRO A 78 -5.81 -9.41 1.24
CA PRO A 78 -4.92 -10.16 0.36
C PRO A 78 -4.19 -11.26 1.15
N PRO A 79 -3.89 -12.42 0.54
CA PRO A 79 -3.03 -13.40 1.19
C PRO A 79 -1.64 -12.81 1.44
N SER A 80 -1.00 -13.29 2.50
CA SER A 80 0.42 -13.01 2.76
C SER A 80 1.26 -13.61 1.63
N ILE A 81 2.13 -12.80 1.01
CA ILE A 81 3.10 -13.32 0.04
C ILE A 81 4.16 -14.10 0.82
N PRO A 82 4.48 -15.36 0.45
CA PRO A 82 5.54 -16.12 1.11
C PRO A 82 6.91 -15.49 0.81
N VAL A 83 7.88 -15.72 1.70
CA VAL A 83 9.29 -15.47 1.38
C VAL A 83 9.66 -16.43 0.25
N LEU A 84 9.97 -15.90 -0.93
CA LEU A 84 10.67 -16.68 -1.95
C LEU A 84 12.04 -17.04 -1.36
N CYS A 85 12.25 -18.34 -1.11
CA CYS A 85 13.55 -18.89 -0.75
C CYS A 85 14.54 -18.74 -1.91
#